data_AF-T2IUZ4-F1
#
_entry.id   AF-T2IUZ4-F1
#
_cell.length_a   1.000
_cell.length_b   1.000
_cell.length_c   1.000
_cell.angle_alpha   90.00
_cell.angle_beta   90.00
_cell.angle_gamma   90.00
#
_symmetry.space_group_name_H-M   'P 1'
#
loop_
_entity.id
_entity.type
_entity.pdbx_description
1 polymer ?
#
loop_
_entity_poly.entity_id
_entity_poly.type
_entity_poly.pdbx_seq_one_letter_code
_entity_poly.pdbx_strand_id
1 'polypeptide(L)'
;MNEQNKNKQLLKILIGAAWIDGIIQAEERDYLKQMAQRHGLSEDDDLKDLLSELKPVQPHQCYQWLEEYLGDNPSRNDYQKLLETLSALVYSDGDIQMQEAQLLTKLQLLDPAQDSPQSAFDKILKTIQKVYKKAVDQKI
;
A
#
# COMPACT_ATOMS: atom_id res chain seq x y z
N MET A 1 -11.55 14.32 -7.11
CA MET A 1 -10.30 13.53 -7.16
C MET A 1 -10.50 12.46 -8.22
N ASN A 2 -9.71 12.47 -9.30
CA ASN A 2 -9.88 11.53 -10.42
C ASN A 2 -9.41 10.13 -10.02
N GLU A 3 -9.99 9.07 -10.60
CA GLU A 3 -9.61 7.67 -10.31
C GLU A 3 -8.12 7.41 -10.57
N GLN A 4 -7.54 8.01 -11.60
CA GLN A 4 -6.10 7.94 -11.87
C GLN A 4 -5.24 8.53 -10.73
N ASN A 5 -5.67 9.64 -10.12
CA ASN A 5 -4.95 10.24 -8.99
C ASN A 5 -5.05 9.39 -7.72
N LYS A 6 -6.20 8.75 -7.50
CA LYS A 6 -6.35 7.76 -6.41
C LYS A 6 -5.43 6.57 -6.63
N ASN A 7 -5.43 5.98 -7.83
CA ASN A 7 -4.57 4.85 -8.16
C ASN A 7 -3.08 5.21 -8.03
N LYS A 8 -2.69 6.42 -8.45
CA LYS A 8 -1.33 6.94 -8.27
C LYS A 8 -0.94 7.02 -6.79
N GLN A 9 -1.81 7.57 -5.94
CA GLN A 9 -1.54 7.62 -4.50
C GLN A 9 -1.47 6.23 -3.86
N LEU A 10 -2.38 5.33 -4.22
CA LEU A 10 -2.37 3.94 -3.73
C LEU A 10 -1.08 3.22 -4.14
N LEU A 11 -0.62 3.40 -5.38
CA LEU A 11 0.65 2.85 -5.84
C LEU A 11 1.83 3.44 -5.06
N LYS A 12 1.85 4.76 -4.81
CA LYS A 12 2.88 5.39 -3.97
C LYS A 12 2.92 4.76 -2.57
N ILE A 13 1.77 4.57 -1.94
CA ILE A 13 1.67 3.92 -0.61
C ILE A 13 2.16 2.46 -0.67
N LEU A 14 1.82 1.70 -1.72
CA LEU A 14 2.33 0.34 -1.92
C LEU A 14 3.85 0.30 -2.08
N ILE A 15 4.41 1.19 -2.91
CA ILE A 15 5.85 1.28 -3.11
C ILE A 15 6.53 1.60 -1.77
N GLY A 16 6.02 2.59 -1.03
CA GLY A 16 6.58 2.93 0.27
C GLY A 16 6.42 1.82 1.30
N ALA A 17 5.31 1.07 1.29
CA ALA A 17 5.13 -0.11 2.13
C ALA A 17 6.09 -1.25 1.78
N ALA A 18 6.43 -1.43 0.49
CA ALA A 18 7.45 -2.38 0.06
C ALA A 18 8.86 -1.97 0.54
N TRP A 19 9.14 -0.65 0.55
CA TRP A 19 10.39 -0.09 1.05
C TRP A 19 10.51 0.01 2.58
N ILE A 20 9.46 -0.31 3.36
CA ILE A 20 9.51 -0.12 4.82
C ILE A 20 10.56 -0.99 5.52
N ASP A 21 10.88 -2.16 4.96
CA ASP A 21 11.99 -3.02 5.42
C ASP A 21 13.38 -2.48 5.00
N GLY A 22 13.42 -1.37 4.24
CA GLY A 22 14.63 -0.78 3.68
C GLY A 22 15.13 -1.43 2.38
N ILE A 23 14.50 -2.54 1.97
CA ILE A 23 14.85 -3.29 0.76
C ILE A 23 13.56 -3.77 0.10
N ILE A 24 13.39 -3.45 -1.18
CA ILE A 24 12.32 -3.99 -2.03
C ILE A 24 12.82 -5.23 -2.76
N GLN A 25 12.06 -6.33 -2.75
CA GLN A 25 12.44 -7.53 -3.49
C GLN A 25 12.23 -7.35 -5.01
N ALA A 26 12.96 -8.12 -5.82
CA ALA A 26 12.88 -8.00 -7.28
C ALA A 26 11.47 -8.33 -7.79
N GLU A 27 10.82 -9.33 -7.18
CA GLU A 27 9.46 -9.76 -7.49
C GLU A 27 8.42 -8.71 -7.11
N GLU A 28 8.60 -8.08 -5.94
CA GLU A 28 7.78 -6.95 -5.50
C GLU A 28 7.85 -5.82 -6.54
N ARG A 29 9.07 -5.41 -6.88
CA ARG A 29 9.31 -4.35 -7.87
C ARG A 29 8.68 -4.68 -9.23
N ASP A 30 8.80 -5.93 -9.70
CA ASP A 30 8.20 -6.35 -10.97
C ASP A 30 6.67 -6.26 -10.92
N TYR A 31 6.07 -6.75 -9.83
CA TYR A 31 4.63 -6.66 -9.61
C TYR A 31 4.15 -5.20 -9.63
N LEU A 32 4.84 -4.28 -8.96
CA LEU A 32 4.45 -2.87 -8.94
C LEU A 32 4.60 -2.21 -10.31
N LYS A 33 5.62 -2.59 -11.09
CA LYS A 33 5.76 -2.16 -12.49
C LYS A 33 4.60 -2.65 -13.35
N GLN A 34 4.23 -3.93 -13.24
CA GLN A 34 3.06 -4.48 -13.92
C GLN A 34 1.78 -3.76 -13.49
N MET A 35 1.65 -3.44 -12.21
CA MET A 35 0.51 -2.73 -11.65
C MET A 35 0.40 -1.30 -12.21
N ALA A 36 1.52 -0.56 -12.20
CA ALA A 36 1.61 0.76 -12.82
C ALA A 36 1.18 0.69 -14.29
N GLN A 37 1.64 -0.34 -15.01
CA GLN A 37 1.29 -0.55 -16.42
C GLN A 37 -0.18 -0.86 -16.65
N ARG A 38 -0.78 -1.75 -15.86
CA ARG A 38 -2.21 -2.08 -15.92
C ARG A 38 -3.11 -0.87 -15.68
N HIS A 39 -2.70 0.03 -14.79
CA HIS A 39 -3.46 1.24 -14.47
C HIS A 39 -3.13 2.45 -15.36
N GLY A 40 -2.27 2.30 -16.38
CA GLY A 40 -1.86 3.39 -17.26
C GLY A 40 -1.02 4.47 -16.57
N LEU A 41 -0.35 4.09 -15.47
CA LEU A 41 0.48 4.95 -14.62
C LEU A 41 1.98 4.71 -14.81
N SER A 42 2.38 3.78 -15.68
CA SER A 42 3.80 3.49 -15.94
C SER A 42 4.54 4.58 -16.73
N GLU A 43 3.82 5.50 -17.35
CA GLU A 43 4.39 6.69 -17.99
C GLU A 43 4.59 7.86 -17.03
N ASP A 44 4.14 7.72 -15.77
CA ASP A 44 4.28 8.76 -14.75
C ASP A 44 5.71 8.79 -14.20
N ASP A 45 6.42 9.90 -14.42
CA ASP A 45 7.82 10.07 -14.01
C ASP A 45 8.03 9.88 -12.50
N ASP A 46 7.07 10.29 -11.64
CA ASP A 46 7.17 10.04 -10.19
C ASP A 46 7.26 8.54 -9.91
N LEU A 47 6.33 7.76 -10.47
CA LEU A 47 6.25 6.32 -10.21
C LEU A 47 7.44 5.59 -10.84
N LYS A 48 7.87 6.03 -12.02
CA LYS A 48 9.00 5.45 -12.74
C LYS A 48 10.31 5.60 -11.97
N ASP A 49 10.54 6.77 -11.36
CA ASP A 49 11.66 7.01 -10.45
C ASP A 49 11.61 6.08 -9.22
N LEU A 50 10.43 6.00 -8.59
CA LEU A 50 10.21 5.18 -7.39
C LEU A 50 10.40 3.67 -7.65
N LEU A 51 10.05 3.20 -8.85
CA LEU A 51 10.16 1.79 -9.26
C LEU A 51 11.54 1.41 -9.82
N SER A 52 12.41 2.39 -10.07
CA SER A 52 13.73 2.16 -10.70
C SER A 52 14.86 1.90 -9.70
N GLU A 53 14.58 1.75 -8.40
CA GLU A 53 15.59 1.67 -7.30
C GLU A 53 16.51 2.90 -7.18
N LEU A 54 16.46 3.83 -8.14
CA LEU A 54 17.21 5.07 -8.17
C LEU A 54 16.89 5.97 -6.97
N LYS A 55 15.68 5.87 -6.42
CA LYS A 55 15.25 6.56 -5.20
C LYS A 55 14.66 5.56 -4.19
N PRO A 56 15.41 5.15 -3.15
CA PRO A 56 14.82 4.45 -2.03
C PRO A 56 13.79 5.35 -1.35
N VAL A 57 12.60 4.80 -1.08
CA VAL A 57 11.56 5.54 -0.36
C VAL A 57 11.88 5.54 1.11
N GLN A 58 11.98 6.74 1.70
CA GLN A 58 12.16 6.83 3.15
C GLN A 58 10.84 6.55 3.88
N PRO A 59 10.87 5.93 5.07
CA PRO A 59 9.68 5.72 5.89
C PRO A 59 8.90 7.01 6.11
N HIS A 60 9.61 8.14 6.28
CA HIS A 60 9.00 9.46 6.45
C HIS A 60 8.15 9.90 5.26
N GLN A 61 8.61 9.68 4.02
CA GLN A 61 7.81 9.96 2.82
C GLN A 61 6.58 9.06 2.75
N CYS A 62 6.71 7.81 3.18
CA CYS A 62 5.60 6.89 3.24
C CYS A 62 4.53 7.35 4.23
N TYR A 63 4.94 7.88 5.40
CA TYR A 63 4.04 8.49 6.37
C TYR A 63 3.36 9.74 5.81
N GLN A 64 4.11 10.60 5.10
CA GLN A 64 3.51 11.76 4.43
C GLN A 64 2.45 11.36 3.41
N TRP A 65 2.68 10.34 2.58
CA TRP A 65 1.67 9.88 1.62
C TRP A 65 0.43 9.29 2.29
N LEU A 66 0.61 8.59 3.41
CA LEU A 66 -0.50 8.10 4.21
C LEU A 66 -1.30 9.25 4.83
N GLU A 67 -0.61 10.24 5.39
CA GLU A 67 -1.24 11.44 5.99
C GLU A 67 -1.95 12.27 4.93
N GLU A 68 -1.36 12.44 3.73
CA GLU A 68 -2.03 13.11 2.59
C GLU A 68 -3.26 12.36 2.10
N TYR A 69 -3.26 11.02 2.17
CA TYR A 69 -4.39 10.21 1.74
C TYR A 69 -5.52 10.14 2.79
N LEU A 70 -5.14 9.99 4.07
CA LEU A 70 -6.05 9.79 5.19
C LEU A 70 -6.48 11.11 5.86
N GLY A 71 -5.72 12.18 5.69
CA GLY A 71 -5.93 13.49 6.31
C GLY A 71 -5.36 13.63 7.73
N ASP A 72 -5.60 14.80 8.33
CA ASP A 72 -5.00 15.28 9.59
C ASP A 72 -5.40 14.46 10.85
N ASN A 73 -6.41 13.59 10.76
CA ASN A 73 -6.80 12.66 11.83
C ASN A 73 -7.51 11.43 11.24
N PRO A 74 -6.76 10.42 10.77
CA PRO A 74 -7.34 9.22 10.21
C PRO A 74 -8.20 8.49 11.24
N SER A 75 -9.46 8.19 10.93
CA SER A 75 -10.25 7.29 11.77
C SER A 75 -9.95 5.83 11.43
N ARG A 76 -10.31 4.90 12.33
CA ARG A 76 -10.24 3.45 12.06
C ARG A 76 -10.88 3.08 10.72
N ASN A 77 -11.97 3.76 10.37
CA ASN A 77 -12.69 3.56 9.11
C ASN A 77 -11.87 3.98 7.87
N ASP A 78 -11.07 5.05 7.96
CA ASP A 78 -10.23 5.50 6.85
C ASP A 78 -9.10 4.51 6.57
N TYR A 79 -8.49 3.98 7.63
CA TYR A 79 -7.51 2.90 7.53
C TYR A 79 -8.11 1.63 6.93
N GLN A 80 -9.30 1.24 7.38
CA GLN A 80 -10.01 0.08 6.84
C GLN A 80 -10.29 0.27 5.34
N LYS A 81 -10.77 1.45 4.95
CA LYS A 81 -11.09 1.78 3.57
C LYS A 81 -9.86 1.85 2.68
N LEU A 82 -8.73 2.35 3.18
CA LEU A 82 -7.45 2.33 2.47
C LEU A 82 -7.01 0.88 2.21
N LEU A 83 -7.10 0.01 3.20
CA LEU A 83 -6.76 -1.40 3.06
C LEU A 83 -7.69 -2.15 2.10
N GLU A 84 -9.00 -1.89 2.16
CA GLU A 84 -10.01 -2.41 1.22
C GLU A 84 -9.75 -1.93 -0.22
N THR A 85 -9.35 -0.67 -0.38
CA THR A 85 -9.03 -0.14 -1.71
C THR A 85 -7.72 -0.74 -2.23
N LEU A 86 -6.73 -0.95 -1.37
CA LEU A 86 -5.46 -1.61 -1.71
C LEU A 86 -5.65 -3.08 -2.03
N SER A 87 -6.44 -3.83 -1.26
CA SER A 87 -6.78 -5.23 -1.56
C SER A 87 -7.50 -5.32 -2.90
N ALA A 88 -8.48 -4.45 -3.17
CA ALA A 88 -9.16 -4.41 -4.46
C ALA A 88 -8.21 -4.07 -5.63
N LEU A 89 -7.23 -3.20 -5.40
CA LEU A 89 -6.22 -2.85 -6.40
C LEU A 89 -5.29 -4.05 -6.68
N VAL A 90 -4.83 -4.74 -5.63
CA VAL A 90 -3.89 -5.87 -5.69
C VAL A 90 -4.56 -7.15 -6.23
N TYR A 91 -5.77 -7.44 -5.78
CA TYR A 91 -6.53 -8.62 -6.16
C TYR A 91 -7.67 -8.18 -7.10
N SER A 92 -7.37 -7.87 -8.35
CA SER A 92 -8.39 -7.46 -9.33
C SER A 92 -9.24 -8.61 -9.91
N ASP A 93 -8.92 -9.87 -9.60
CA ASP A 93 -9.59 -11.05 -10.17
C ASP A 93 -10.04 -12.01 -9.05
N GLY A 94 -11.28 -11.86 -8.57
CA GLY A 94 -12.08 -12.91 -7.93
C GLY A 94 -11.65 -13.50 -6.58
N ASP A 95 -10.38 -13.43 -6.17
CA ASP A 95 -9.81 -14.11 -4.99
C ASP A 95 -9.96 -13.33 -3.67
N ILE A 96 -10.70 -12.20 -3.72
CA ILE A 96 -10.68 -11.13 -2.71
C ILE A 96 -11.37 -11.54 -1.40
N GLN A 97 -12.45 -12.34 -1.47
CA GLN A 97 -13.42 -12.41 -0.38
C GLN A 97 -12.93 -13.10 0.90
N MET A 98 -12.03 -14.09 0.80
CA MET A 98 -11.51 -14.78 2.00
C MET A 98 -10.29 -14.09 2.62
N GLN A 99 -9.44 -13.45 1.80
CA GLN A 99 -8.23 -12.79 2.30
C GLN A 99 -8.56 -11.44 2.95
N GLU A 100 -9.54 -10.70 2.42
CA GLU A 100 -10.03 -9.46 3.05
C GLU A 100 -10.60 -9.70 4.45
N ALA A 101 -11.41 -10.74 4.64
CA ALA A 101 -12.02 -11.00 5.94
C ALA A 101 -10.96 -11.26 7.02
N GLN A 102 -9.90 -12.04 6.71
CA GLN A 102 -8.80 -12.28 7.65
C GLN A 102 -7.97 -11.01 7.90
N LEU A 103 -7.80 -10.17 6.88
CA LEU A 103 -7.07 -8.91 6.99
C LEU A 103 -7.81 -7.91 7.87
N LEU A 104 -9.10 -7.70 7.59
CA LEU A 104 -10.01 -6.85 8.36
C LEU A 104 -10.08 -7.31 9.82
N THR A 105 -10.13 -8.62 10.07
CA THR A 105 -10.08 -9.18 11.43
C THR A 105 -8.76 -8.84 12.13
N LYS A 106 -7.62 -8.95 11.44
CA LYS A 106 -6.30 -8.58 12.00
C LYS A 106 -6.17 -7.08 12.27
N LEU A 107 -6.82 -6.25 11.45
CA LEU A 107 -6.91 -4.80 11.67
C LEU A 107 -7.82 -4.41 12.82
N GLN A 108 -8.93 -5.11 13.04
CA GLN A 108 -9.78 -4.87 14.21
C GLN A 108 -9.05 -5.12 15.53
N LEU A 109 -8.02 -5.98 15.52
CA LEU A 109 -7.13 -6.22 16.66
C LEU A 109 -6.03 -5.15 16.81
N LEU A 110 -5.72 -4.42 15.75
CA LEU A 110 -4.78 -3.29 15.78
C LEU A 110 -5.57 -2.06 16.20
N ASP A 111 -5.72 -1.86 17.51
CA ASP A 111 -6.47 -0.73 18.05
C ASP A 111 -5.68 0.58 17.89
N PRO A 112 -6.06 1.51 16.99
CA PRO A 112 -5.36 2.80 16.85
C PRO A 112 -5.61 3.73 18.05
N ALA A 113 -6.53 3.41 18.96
CA ALA A 113 -6.82 4.23 20.13
C ALA A 113 -5.84 4.00 21.31
N GLN A 114 -4.94 3.02 21.21
CA GLN A 114 -3.98 2.67 22.27
C GLN A 114 -2.52 3.04 21.91
N ASP A 115 -2.28 3.51 20.68
CA ASP A 115 -0.94 3.72 20.12
C ASP A 115 -0.78 5.14 19.56
N SER A 116 0.45 5.65 19.58
CA SER A 116 0.77 6.92 18.92
C SER A 116 0.52 6.84 17.40
N PRO A 117 0.24 7.96 16.71
CA PRO A 117 -0.08 7.97 15.27
C PRO A 117 0.97 7.24 14.42
N GLN A 118 2.24 7.41 14.77
CA GLN A 118 3.36 6.71 14.13
C GLN A 118 3.29 5.18 14.30
N SER A 119 2.95 4.68 15.49
CA SER A 119 2.84 3.23 15.75
C SER A 119 1.64 2.62 14.99
N ALA A 120 0.53 3.36 14.89
CA ALA A 120 -0.61 2.95 14.07
C ALA A 120 -0.24 2.89 12.57
N PHE A 121 0.48 3.89 12.05
CA PHE A 121 0.95 3.87 10.66
C PHE A 121 1.94 2.74 10.38
N ASP A 122 2.90 2.49 11.27
CA ASP A 122 3.89 1.41 11.13
C ASP A 122 3.21 0.03 11.07
N LYS A 123 2.21 -0.19 11.94
CA LYS A 123 1.36 -1.39 11.94
C LYS A 123 0.59 -1.57 10.64
N ILE A 124 0.05 -0.50 10.09
CA ILE A 124 -0.73 -0.53 8.85
C ILE A 124 0.16 -0.76 7.65
N LEU A 125 1.30 -0.07 7.55
CA LEU A 125 2.27 -0.29 6.48
C LEU A 125 2.78 -1.73 6.49
N LYS A 126 3.10 -2.30 7.66
CA LYS A 126 3.44 -3.74 7.78
C LYS A 126 2.31 -4.66 7.36
N THR A 127 1.07 -4.26 7.61
CA THR A 127 -0.11 -5.04 7.19
C THR A 127 -0.27 -5.01 5.68
N ILE A 128 -0.17 -3.83 5.06
CA ILE A 128 -0.18 -3.63 3.61
C ILE A 128 0.95 -4.43 2.97
N GLN A 129 2.16 -4.33 3.51
CA GLN A 129 3.32 -5.06 3.02
C GLN A 129 3.10 -6.58 3.06
N LYS A 130 2.50 -7.13 4.12
CA LYS A 130 2.19 -8.57 4.20
C LYS A 130 1.16 -9.01 3.15
N VAL A 131 0.14 -8.20 2.92
CA VAL A 131 -0.90 -8.46 1.89
C VAL A 131 -0.27 -8.47 0.52
N TYR A 132 0.54 -7.45 0.28
CA TYR A 132 1.25 -7.25 -0.96
C TYR A 132 2.27 -8.36 -1.23
N LYS A 133 3.15 -8.71 -0.26
CA LYS A 133 4.07 -9.85 -0.36
C LYS A 133 3.34 -11.17 -0.64
N LYS A 134 2.20 -11.41 0.02
CA LYS A 134 1.36 -12.58 -0.28
C LYS A 134 0.82 -12.57 -1.71
N ALA A 135 0.39 -11.43 -2.21
CA ALA A 135 -0.13 -11.31 -3.58
C ALA A 135 0.98 -11.53 -4.63
N VAL A 136 2.18 -11.07 -4.32
CA VAL A 136 3.38 -11.29 -5.14
C VAL A 136 3.73 -12.79 -5.12
N ASP A 137 3.83 -13.41 -3.95
CA ASP A 137 4.12 -14.84 -3.76
C ASP A 137 3.10 -15.76 -4.47
N GLN A 138 1.80 -15.43 -4.40
CA GLN A 138 0.74 -16.21 -5.07
C GLN A 138 0.71 -16.06 -6.60
N LYS A 139 1.34 -15.03 -7.17
CA LYS A 139 1.42 -14.82 -8.63
C LYS A 139 2.70 -15.39 -9.26
N ILE A 140 3.63 -15.90 -8.47
CA ILE A 140 4.88 -16.53 -8.92
C ILE A 140 4.67 -18.03 -9.11
#